data_AF-A0A1G1L1U3-F1
#
_entry.id   AF-A0A1G1L1U3-F1
#
_cell.length_a   1.000
_cell.length_b   1.000
_cell.length_c   1.000
_cell.angle_alpha   90.00
_cell.angle_beta   90.00
_cell.angle_gamma   90.00
#
_symmetry.space_group_name_H-M   'P 1'
#
loop_
_entity.id
_entity.type
_entity.pdbx_description
1 polymer ?
#
loop_
_entity_poly.entity_id
_entity_poly.type
_entity_poly.pdbx_seq_one_letter_code
_entity_poly.pdbx_strand_id
1 'polypeptide(L)'
;MSRNFYQKLNITFLVFLFLFSAKAFALDGLKDAGAPLYPGFPRCAESRAYQQFQKRPMTELSKLVYMCDRLFDSNVEVLFEDQYYSAKFAAGVSRIFVAAHYRQEKAEDWIKRWGSTSPSGKPVWVKLPDGSFKLAKDVLLAELKELNQLGGGKK
;
A
#
# COMPACT_ATOMS: atom_id res chain seq x y z
N MET A 1 -34.39 65.68 15.06
CA MET A 1 -33.24 65.36 15.95
C MET A 1 -33.28 63.87 16.23
N SER A 2 -32.69 63.04 15.38
CA SER A 2 -31.25 62.77 15.23
C SER A 2 -30.68 61.98 16.41
N ARG A 3 -30.14 60.82 16.04
CA ARG A 3 -29.04 60.05 16.64
C ARG A 3 -29.38 58.85 17.55
N ASN A 4 -28.89 57.71 17.03
CA ASN A 4 -28.28 56.61 17.76
C ASN A 4 -29.21 55.53 18.33
N PHE A 5 -29.61 54.56 17.51
CA PHE A 5 -30.02 53.25 18.04
C PHE A 5 -29.76 52.02 17.15
N TYR A 6 -28.81 52.08 16.21
CA TYR A 6 -28.44 50.88 15.43
C TYR A 6 -26.92 50.78 15.21
N GLN A 7 -26.15 50.82 16.31
CA GLN A 7 -24.70 50.63 16.23
C GLN A 7 -24.18 49.68 17.32
N LYS A 8 -24.84 48.52 17.48
CA LYS A 8 -24.26 47.33 18.12
C LYS A 8 -24.81 46.04 17.48
N LEU A 9 -24.81 45.99 16.15
CA LEU A 9 -25.03 44.72 15.44
C LEU A 9 -23.74 43.90 15.47
N ASN A 10 -23.57 43.18 16.58
CA ASN A 10 -22.79 41.96 16.79
C ASN A 10 -21.69 41.63 15.75
N ILE A 11 -20.54 42.30 15.88
CA ILE A 11 -19.24 41.80 15.37
C ILE A 11 -18.93 40.39 15.95
N THR A 12 -19.54 40.03 17.07
CA THR A 12 -19.44 38.71 17.71
C THR A 12 -19.98 37.56 16.86
N PHE A 13 -20.92 37.81 15.94
CA PHE A 13 -21.51 36.73 15.11
C PHE A 13 -20.62 36.31 13.94
N LEU A 14 -19.77 37.21 13.44
CA LEU A 14 -18.84 36.94 12.32
C LEU A 14 -17.61 36.13 12.75
N VAL A 15 -17.15 36.26 14.00
CA VAL A 15 -16.01 35.47 14.52
C VAL A 15 -16.40 34.01 14.77
N PHE A 16 -17.67 33.74 15.11
CA PHE A 16 -18.15 32.37 15.34
C PHE A 16 -18.31 31.55 14.05
N LEU A 17 -18.60 32.21 12.92
CA LEU A 17 -18.69 31.56 11.61
C LEU A 17 -17.32 31.22 11.01
N PHE A 18 -16.27 31.97 11.36
CA PHE A 18 -14.91 31.70 10.90
C PHE A 18 -14.23 30.54 11.65
N LEU A 19 -14.57 30.32 12.93
CA LEU A 19 -14.04 29.21 13.72
C LEU A 19 -14.65 27.84 13.36
N PHE A 20 -15.84 27.81 12.75
CA PHE A 20 -16.45 26.57 12.26
C PHE A 20 -15.91 26.14 10.88
N SER A 21 -15.44 27.06 10.04
CA SER A 21 -14.89 26.71 8.73
C SER A 21 -13.48 26.11 8.79
N ALA A 22 -12.70 26.39 9.84
CA ALA A 22 -11.34 25.85 9.96
C ALA A 22 -11.29 24.40 10.45
N LYS A 23 -12.35 23.89 11.09
CA LYS A 23 -12.41 22.47 11.54
C LYS A 23 -12.81 21.50 10.43
N ALA A 24 -13.43 21.97 9.35
CA ALA A 24 -13.76 21.11 8.21
C ALA A 24 -12.51 20.74 7.40
N PHE A 25 -11.51 21.61 7.32
CA PHE A 25 -10.31 21.37 6.49
C PHE A 25 -9.22 20.53 7.18
N ALA A 26 -9.31 20.34 8.50
CA ALA A 26 -8.34 19.53 9.25
C ALA A 26 -8.72 18.04 9.37
N LEU A 27 -9.95 17.65 8.98
CA LEU A 27 -10.42 16.27 9.09
C LEU A 27 -10.36 15.46 7.79
N ASP A 28 -10.27 16.11 6.63
CA ASP A 28 -10.12 15.40 5.35
C ASP A 28 -8.68 14.96 5.06
N GLY A 29 -7.67 15.55 5.72
CA GLY A 29 -6.26 15.12 5.61
C GLY A 29 -5.92 13.84 6.40
N LEU A 30 -6.86 13.31 7.20
CA LEU A 30 -6.64 12.14 8.07
C LEU A 30 -7.39 10.88 7.59
N LYS A 31 -8.21 10.97 6.54
CA LYS A 31 -9.00 9.82 6.05
C LYS A 31 -8.20 8.82 5.22
N ASP A 32 -7.05 9.20 4.67
CA ASP A 32 -6.27 8.31 3.79
C ASP A 32 -4.97 7.76 4.42
N ALA A 33 -4.65 8.10 5.66
CA ALA A 33 -3.49 7.54 6.36
C ALA A 33 -3.70 6.08 6.81
N GLY A 34 -4.84 5.47 6.46
CA GLY A 34 -5.22 4.13 6.87
C GLY A 34 -6.02 3.35 5.83
N ALA A 35 -5.97 3.66 4.53
CA ALA A 35 -6.51 2.72 3.55
C ALA A 35 -5.41 1.72 3.15
N PRO A 36 -5.72 0.43 2.92
CA PRO A 36 -4.78 -0.44 2.23
C PRO A 36 -4.52 0.11 0.80
N LEU A 37 -3.30 -0.03 0.29
CA LEU A 37 -2.94 0.44 -1.06
C LEU A 37 -3.81 -0.20 -2.14
N TYR A 38 -4.15 -1.47 -1.96
CA TYR A 38 -4.99 -2.24 -2.87
C TYR A 38 -6.06 -3.02 -2.11
N PRO A 39 -7.29 -3.12 -2.66
CA PRO A 39 -8.29 -4.05 -2.18
C PRO A 39 -7.74 -5.49 -2.09
N GLY A 40 -8.09 -6.20 -1.03
CA GLY A 40 -7.61 -7.57 -0.80
C GLY A 40 -6.27 -7.67 -0.07
N PHE A 41 -5.55 -6.57 0.13
CA PHE A 41 -4.39 -6.54 1.01
C PHE A 41 -4.78 -5.90 2.37
N PRO A 42 -4.36 -6.46 3.53
CA PRO A 42 -4.44 -5.74 4.80
C PRO A 42 -3.57 -4.47 4.76
N ARG A 43 -3.63 -3.57 5.74
CA ARG A 43 -2.62 -2.49 5.83
C ARG A 43 -1.22 -3.07 6.06
N CYS A 44 -0.17 -2.45 5.52
CA CYS A 44 1.20 -2.95 5.66
C CYS A 44 1.57 -3.13 7.13
N ALA A 45 1.42 -2.09 7.96
CA ALA A 45 1.77 -2.10 9.39
C ALA A 45 0.97 -3.11 10.24
N GLU A 46 -0.27 -3.41 9.84
CA GLU A 46 -1.15 -4.34 10.55
C GLU A 46 -1.00 -5.79 10.08
N SER A 47 -0.30 -6.00 8.96
CA SER A 47 -0.18 -7.33 8.35
C SER A 47 0.70 -8.26 9.18
N ARG A 48 0.32 -9.55 9.22
CA ARG A 48 1.15 -10.61 9.78
C ARG A 48 2.51 -10.70 9.07
N ALA A 49 2.54 -10.49 7.76
CA ALA A 49 3.77 -10.41 6.97
C ALA A 49 4.75 -9.35 7.54
N TYR A 50 4.26 -8.16 7.89
CA TYR A 50 5.11 -7.08 8.42
C TYR A 50 5.63 -7.40 9.83
N GLN A 51 4.78 -7.97 10.69
CA GLN A 51 5.20 -8.46 12.01
C GLN A 51 6.30 -9.52 11.91
N GLN A 52 6.25 -10.39 10.90
CA GLN A 52 7.32 -11.36 10.63
C GLN A 52 8.58 -10.70 10.07
N PHE A 53 8.42 -9.72 9.18
CA PHE A 53 9.54 -8.96 8.61
C PHE A 53 10.33 -8.23 9.70
N GLN A 54 9.67 -7.63 10.69
CA GLN A 54 10.31 -6.96 11.82
C GLN A 54 11.22 -7.88 12.66
N LYS A 55 11.00 -9.20 12.61
CA LYS A 55 11.83 -10.19 13.31
C LYS A 55 13.05 -10.63 12.50
N ARG A 56 13.20 -10.14 11.26
CA ARG A 56 14.28 -10.50 10.33
C ARG A 56 15.25 -9.33 10.18
N PRO A 57 16.52 -9.58 9.81
CA PRO A 57 17.43 -8.53 9.37
C PRO A 57 16.83 -7.74 8.19
N MET A 58 16.97 -6.42 8.18
CA MET A 58 16.44 -5.55 7.12
C MET A 58 17.34 -5.59 5.87
N THR A 59 17.31 -6.72 5.17
CA THR A 59 18.04 -6.95 3.91
C THR A 59 17.09 -6.93 2.72
N GLU A 60 17.64 -6.75 1.51
CA GLU A 60 16.88 -6.82 0.26
C GLU A 60 16.20 -8.19 0.08
N LEU A 61 16.87 -9.28 0.46
CA LEU A 61 16.25 -10.61 0.50
C LEU A 61 15.05 -10.68 1.46
N SER A 62 15.18 -10.14 2.68
CA SER A 62 14.07 -10.11 3.63
C SER A 62 12.87 -9.34 3.10
N LYS A 63 13.09 -8.28 2.30
CA LYS A 63 12.01 -7.52 1.64
C LYS A 63 11.29 -8.38 0.60
N LEU A 64 12.00 -9.16 -0.21
CA LEU A 64 11.41 -10.09 -1.17
C LEU A 64 10.63 -11.23 -0.48
N VAL A 65 11.15 -11.76 0.63
CA VAL A 65 10.42 -12.76 1.43
C VAL A 65 9.17 -12.13 2.05
N TYR A 66 9.25 -10.90 2.53
CA TYR A 66 8.07 -10.15 2.99
C TYR A 66 7.03 -10.01 1.88
N MET A 67 7.40 -9.68 0.64
CA MET A 67 6.46 -9.64 -0.50
C MET A 67 5.74 -10.99 -0.71
N CYS A 68 6.45 -12.11 -0.57
CA CYS A 68 5.84 -13.43 -0.68
C CYS A 68 4.85 -13.69 0.46
N ASP A 69 5.24 -13.42 1.71
CA ASP A 69 4.37 -13.56 2.88
C ASP A 69 3.14 -12.63 2.77
N ARG A 70 3.33 -11.45 2.17
CA ARG A 70 2.30 -10.44 1.95
C ARG A 70 1.26 -10.88 0.95
N LEU A 71 1.70 -11.49 -0.15
CA LEU A 71 0.82 -12.10 -1.13
C LEU A 71 0.12 -13.33 -0.54
N PHE A 72 0.79 -14.12 0.30
CA PHE A 72 0.18 -15.31 0.90
C PHE A 72 -1.06 -14.99 1.74
N ASP A 73 -1.02 -13.89 2.49
CA ASP A 73 -2.12 -13.45 3.36
C ASP A 73 -3.16 -12.56 2.64
N SER A 74 -3.00 -12.29 1.34
CA SER A 74 -3.92 -11.42 0.60
C SER A 74 -5.06 -12.20 -0.06
N ASN A 75 -6.19 -11.51 -0.21
CA ASN A 75 -7.37 -12.02 -0.90
C ASN A 75 -7.34 -11.56 -2.37
N VAL A 76 -6.35 -12.03 -3.14
CA VAL A 76 -6.24 -11.72 -4.58
C VAL A 76 -6.05 -13.00 -5.38
N GLU A 77 -6.23 -12.91 -6.70
CA GLU A 77 -5.88 -13.97 -7.63
C GLU A 77 -4.73 -13.51 -8.53
N VAL A 78 -3.83 -14.41 -8.88
CA VAL A 78 -2.74 -14.15 -9.82
C VAL A 78 -3.06 -14.82 -11.14
N LEU A 79 -3.16 -14.04 -12.21
CA LEU A 79 -3.29 -14.53 -13.57
C LEU A 79 -1.88 -14.72 -14.15
N PHE A 80 -1.53 -15.96 -14.41
CA PHE A 80 -0.24 -16.37 -14.97
C PHE A 80 -0.50 -17.40 -16.07
N GLU A 81 0.02 -17.17 -17.28
CA GLU A 81 -0.19 -18.08 -18.42
C GLU A 81 -1.67 -18.41 -18.68
N ASP A 82 -2.52 -17.38 -18.66
CA ASP A 82 -3.98 -17.47 -18.85
C ASP A 82 -4.72 -18.32 -17.81
N GLN A 83 -4.06 -18.69 -16.71
CA GLN A 83 -4.65 -19.43 -15.60
C GLN A 83 -4.65 -18.60 -14.32
N TYR A 84 -5.75 -18.68 -13.58
CA TYR A 84 -5.89 -18.05 -12.27
C TYR A 84 -5.34 -18.96 -11.18
N TYR A 85 -4.50 -18.38 -10.33
CA TYR A 85 -3.93 -19.02 -9.17
C TYR A 85 -4.32 -18.26 -7.91
N SER A 86 -4.62 -18.98 -6.83
CA SER A 86 -4.77 -18.37 -5.52
C SER A 86 -3.47 -17.68 -5.10
N ALA A 87 -3.58 -16.54 -4.39
CA ALA A 87 -2.40 -15.84 -3.87
C ALA A 87 -1.53 -16.74 -2.98
N LYS A 88 -2.14 -17.65 -2.22
CA LYS A 88 -1.43 -18.66 -1.40
C LYS A 88 -0.51 -19.55 -2.22
N PHE A 89 -1.02 -20.09 -3.34
CA PHE A 89 -0.22 -20.94 -4.23
C PHE A 89 0.89 -20.13 -4.91
N ALA A 90 0.54 -18.97 -5.48
CA ALA A 90 1.49 -18.07 -6.11
C ALA A 90 2.62 -17.67 -5.17
N ALA A 91 2.31 -17.29 -3.92
CA ALA A 91 3.29 -16.93 -2.91
C ALA A 91 4.25 -18.08 -2.56
N GLY A 92 3.74 -19.32 -2.47
CA GLY A 92 4.57 -20.50 -2.24
C GLY A 92 5.59 -20.71 -3.36
N VAL A 93 5.14 -20.63 -4.61
CA VAL A 93 6.00 -20.75 -5.80
C VAL A 93 7.01 -19.59 -5.88
N SER A 94 6.55 -18.35 -5.67
CA SER A 94 7.42 -17.16 -5.66
C SER A 94 8.52 -17.27 -4.61
N ARG A 95 8.23 -17.80 -3.42
CA ARG A 95 9.23 -17.97 -2.36
C ARG A 95 10.35 -18.93 -2.77
N ILE A 96 10.00 -20.07 -3.39
CA ILE A 96 10.96 -21.03 -3.93
C ILE A 96 11.79 -20.37 -5.04
N PHE A 97 11.13 -19.62 -5.93
CA PHE A 97 11.78 -18.94 -7.03
C PHE A 97 12.79 -17.88 -6.57
N VAL A 98 12.43 -17.06 -5.58
CA VAL A 98 13.34 -16.10 -4.93
C VAL A 98 14.54 -16.82 -4.33
N ALA A 99 14.34 -17.91 -3.60
CA ALA A 99 15.43 -18.66 -2.99
C ALA A 99 16.43 -19.22 -4.02
N ALA A 100 15.94 -19.66 -5.20
CA ALA A 100 16.78 -20.20 -6.26
C ALA A 100 17.52 -19.12 -7.07
N HIS A 101 16.87 -17.96 -7.33
CA HIS A 101 17.33 -16.98 -8.32
C HIS A 101 17.83 -15.66 -7.74
N TYR A 102 17.67 -15.42 -6.44
CA TYR A 102 18.20 -14.20 -5.83
C TYR A 102 19.73 -14.22 -5.81
N ARG A 103 20.33 -13.10 -6.25
CA ARG A 103 21.79 -12.92 -6.38
C ARG A 103 22.26 -11.60 -5.75
N GLN A 104 21.81 -11.32 -4.52
CA GLN A 104 22.21 -10.15 -3.72
C GLN A 104 21.90 -8.79 -4.36
N GLU A 105 20.97 -8.76 -5.32
CA GLU A 105 20.52 -7.52 -5.97
C GLU A 105 19.48 -6.77 -5.12
N LYS A 106 19.19 -5.51 -5.50
CA LYS A 106 18.11 -4.75 -4.86
C LYS A 106 16.76 -5.43 -5.13
N ALA A 107 15.88 -5.43 -4.13
CA ALA A 107 14.55 -6.00 -4.24
C ALA A 107 13.74 -5.35 -5.38
N GLU A 108 13.90 -4.03 -5.55
CA GLU A 108 13.27 -3.27 -6.64
C GLU A 108 13.70 -3.78 -8.02
N ASP A 109 15.01 -3.96 -8.24
CA ASP A 109 15.56 -4.43 -9.51
C ASP A 109 15.16 -5.88 -9.78
N TRP A 110 15.12 -6.71 -8.74
CA TRP A 110 14.64 -8.09 -8.81
C TRP A 110 13.17 -8.15 -9.25
N ILE A 111 12.29 -7.35 -8.63
CA ILE A 111 10.87 -7.29 -8.98
C ILE A 111 10.67 -6.78 -10.39
N LYS A 112 11.44 -5.75 -10.80
CA LYS A 112 11.37 -5.23 -12.18
C LYS A 112 11.75 -6.28 -13.21
N ARG A 113 12.73 -7.13 -12.91
CA ARG A 113 13.20 -8.20 -13.81
C ARG A 113 12.22 -9.38 -13.89
N TRP A 114 11.69 -9.81 -12.74
CA TRP A 114 10.97 -11.09 -12.65
C TRP A 114 9.46 -10.96 -12.45
N GLY A 115 8.97 -9.79 -12.01
CA GLY A 115 7.57 -9.59 -11.63
C GLY A 115 6.65 -9.11 -12.76
N SER A 116 7.19 -8.80 -13.94
CA SER A 116 6.39 -8.26 -15.06
C SER A 116 5.77 -9.32 -15.96
N THR A 117 6.56 -10.34 -16.29
CA THR A 117 6.25 -11.27 -17.38
C THR A 117 6.62 -12.70 -17.01
N SER A 118 5.79 -13.62 -17.43
CA SER A 118 6.04 -15.07 -17.42
C SER A 118 7.18 -15.46 -18.36
N PRO A 119 7.70 -16.70 -18.28
CA PRO A 119 8.71 -17.22 -19.21
C PRO A 119 8.29 -17.18 -20.68
N SER A 120 6.99 -17.25 -20.99
CA SER A 120 6.48 -17.11 -22.37
C SER A 120 6.38 -15.66 -22.85
N GLY A 121 6.72 -14.68 -22.00
CA GLY A 121 6.61 -13.25 -22.30
C GLY A 121 5.23 -12.65 -22.02
N LYS A 122 4.24 -13.43 -21.54
CA LYS A 122 2.93 -12.89 -21.16
C LYS A 122 3.00 -12.10 -19.86
N PRO A 123 2.26 -10.98 -19.74
CA PRO A 123 2.19 -10.20 -18.51
C PRO A 123 1.58 -11.01 -17.36
N VAL A 124 2.10 -10.82 -16.15
CA VAL A 124 1.55 -11.38 -14.92
C VAL A 124 0.62 -10.37 -14.27
N TRP A 125 -0.64 -10.73 -14.09
CA TRP A 125 -1.64 -9.84 -13.49
C TRP A 125 -2.05 -10.30 -12.10
N VAL A 126 -2.45 -9.33 -11.29
CA VAL A 126 -3.14 -9.53 -10.02
C VAL A 126 -4.56 -9.03 -10.20
N LYS A 127 -5.52 -9.92 -9.99
CA LYS A 127 -6.95 -9.62 -9.95
C LYS A 127 -7.34 -9.34 -8.50
N LEU A 128 -7.82 -8.13 -8.28
CA LEU A 128 -8.24 -7.63 -6.98
C LEU A 128 -9.71 -8.02 -6.69
N PRO A 129 -10.17 -8.04 -5.43
CA PRO A 129 -11.55 -8.39 -5.06
C PRO A 129 -12.63 -7.54 -5.72
N ASP A 130 -12.29 -6.30 -6.09
CA ASP A 130 -13.20 -5.39 -6.80
C ASP A 130 -13.34 -5.71 -8.30
N GLY A 131 -12.67 -6.76 -8.77
CA GLY A 131 -12.66 -7.20 -10.17
C GLY A 131 -11.65 -6.47 -11.05
N SER A 132 -10.92 -5.49 -10.51
CA SER A 132 -9.90 -4.77 -11.26
C SER A 132 -8.60 -5.58 -11.38
N PHE A 133 -7.83 -5.28 -12.44
CA PHE A 133 -6.57 -5.94 -12.72
C PHE A 133 -5.41 -4.95 -12.63
N LYS A 134 -4.30 -5.39 -12.03
CA LYS A 134 -3.05 -4.64 -11.94
C LYS A 134 -1.89 -5.54 -12.33
N LEU A 135 -0.83 -4.98 -12.92
CA LEU A 135 0.39 -5.75 -13.16
C LEU A 135 1.01 -6.15 -11.82
N ALA A 136 1.44 -7.41 -11.70
CA ALA A 136 2.03 -7.93 -10.47
C ALA A 136 3.26 -7.10 -10.06
N LYS A 137 4.13 -6.75 -11.01
CA LYS A 137 5.26 -5.83 -10.81
C LYS A 137 4.84 -4.54 -10.09
N ASP A 138 3.78 -3.87 -10.56
CA ASP A 138 3.41 -2.55 -10.06
C ASP A 138 2.85 -2.64 -8.63
N VAL A 139 2.04 -3.66 -8.35
CA VAL A 139 1.54 -3.95 -7.00
C VAL A 139 2.69 -4.22 -6.03
N LEU A 140 3.64 -5.08 -6.43
CA LEU A 140 4.80 -5.42 -5.61
C LEU A 140 5.72 -4.21 -5.37
N LEU A 141 5.94 -3.37 -6.37
CA LEU A 141 6.74 -2.16 -6.23
C LEU A 141 6.08 -1.12 -5.31
N ALA A 142 4.75 -0.98 -5.36
CA ALA A 142 4.01 -0.09 -4.48
C ALA A 142 4.07 -0.57 -3.01
N GLU A 143 3.83 -1.86 -2.75
CA GLU A 143 3.95 -2.44 -1.41
C GLU A 143 5.40 -2.37 -0.89
N LEU A 144 6.40 -2.56 -1.77
CA LEU A 144 7.81 -2.39 -1.40
C LEU A 144 8.13 -0.94 -1.01
N LYS A 145 7.56 0.04 -1.73
CA LYS A 145 7.71 1.46 -1.41
C LYS A 145 7.11 1.78 -0.03
N GLU A 146 5.92 1.27 0.27
CA GLU A 146 5.29 1.43 1.58
C GLU A 146 6.12 0.79 2.69
N LEU A 147 6.63 -0.43 2.48
CA LEU A 147 7.53 -1.09 3.43
C LEU A 147 8.76 -0.25 3.73
N ASN A 148 9.40 0.33 2.70
CA ASN A 148 10.59 1.14 2.87
C ASN A 148 10.31 2.43 3.65
N GLN A 149 9.13 3.03 3.50
CA GLN A 149 8.72 4.21 4.27
C GLN A 149 8.56 3.87 5.76
N LEU A 150 7.97 2.71 6.08
CA LEU A 150 7.80 2.25 7.47
C LEU A 150 9.10 1.75 8.09
N GLY A 151 9.98 1.13 7.28
CA GLY A 151 11.27 0.61 7.73
C GLY A 151 12.37 1.66 7.85
N GLY A 152 12.27 2.77 7.12
CA GLY A 152 13.26 3.86 7.13
C GLY A 152 13.22 4.77 8.36
N GLY A 153 12.25 4.58 9.27
CA GLY A 153 12.06 5.37 10.49
C GLY A 153 12.87 4.91 11.71
N LYS A 154 13.69 3.87 11.59
CA LYS A 154 14.64 3.45 12.64
C LYS A 154 16.07 3.70 12.15
N LYS A 155 16.53 4.94 12.31
CA LYS A 155 17.96 5.25 12.40
C LYS A 155 18.29 5.55 13.85
#